data_AF-A0A935RBU6-F1
#
_entry.id   AF-A0A935RBU6-F1
#
_cell.length_a   1.000
_cell.length_b   1.000
_cell.length_c   1.000
_cell.angle_alpha   90.00
_cell.angle_beta   90.00
_cell.angle_gamma   90.00
#
_symmetry.space_group_name_H-M   'P 1'
#
loop_
_entity.id
_entity.type
_entity.pdbx_description
1 polymer ?
#
loop_
_entity_poly.entity_id
_entity_poly.type
_entity_poly.pdbx_seq_one_letter_code
_entity_poly.pdbx_strand_id
1 'polypeptide(L)'
;MKLNVHNLLRATRRYFGILEEPVSLVQHPQSTQIIVASVLELAGRFLLIEEKVEGALCLNQPAGRLEVGETVTEGAVRETVEEADVRFVPQYLVGIYDWYSQKQATRFLRLAFTGPIEDMGNGVPNTGSSV
;
A
#
# COMPACT_ATOMS: atom_id res chain seq x y z
N MET A 1 20.19 31.01 -39.79
CA MET A 1 20.85 30.79 -38.48
C MET A 1 20.06 29.72 -37.74
N LYS A 2 20.53 28.46 -37.71
CA LYS A 2 19.84 27.33 -37.04
C LYS A 2 20.64 26.98 -35.78
N LEU A 3 20.02 27.10 -34.60
CA LEU A 3 20.66 26.73 -33.33
C LEU A 3 20.62 25.21 -33.12
N ASN A 4 21.77 24.63 -32.77
CA ASN A 4 21.92 23.23 -32.37
C ASN A 4 21.85 23.11 -30.83
N VAL A 5 21.14 22.09 -30.34
CA VAL A 5 20.91 21.75 -28.92
C VAL A 5 22.21 21.69 -28.11
N HIS A 6 23.35 21.35 -28.73
CA HIS A 6 24.65 21.26 -28.06
C HIS A 6 25.17 22.63 -27.55
N ASN A 7 24.72 23.74 -28.13
CA ASN A 7 25.10 25.09 -27.68
C ASN A 7 24.22 25.63 -26.54
N LEU A 8 23.03 25.05 -26.33
CA LEU A 8 22.11 25.49 -25.26
C LEU A 8 22.61 25.05 -23.87
N LEU A 9 23.29 23.90 -23.79
CA LEU A 9 23.83 23.36 -22.54
C LEU A 9 25.09 24.07 -22.04
N ARG A 10 25.80 24.84 -22.90
CA ARG A 10 26.96 25.64 -22.47
C ARG A 10 26.57 27.03 -21.97
N ALA A 11 25.46 27.61 -22.44
CA ALA A 11 25.04 28.95 -22.06
C ALA A 11 24.50 29.04 -20.63
N THR A 12 23.92 27.96 -20.11
CA THR A 12 23.38 27.90 -18.73
C THR A 12 24.46 27.73 -17.66
N ARG A 13 25.71 27.42 -18.03
CA ARG A 13 26.79 27.07 -17.09
C ARG A 13 27.61 28.26 -16.55
N ARG A 14 27.32 29.50 -16.98
CA ARG A 14 28.17 30.67 -16.65
C ARG A 14 27.46 31.84 -15.97
N TYR A 15 26.13 31.78 -15.79
CA TYR A 15 25.35 32.94 -15.34
C TYR A 15 24.63 32.81 -14.00
N PHE A 16 24.59 31.64 -13.37
CA PHE A 16 23.98 31.49 -12.05
C PHE A 16 24.91 30.74 -11.10
N GLY A 17 25.68 31.50 -10.32
CA GLY A 17 26.34 31.03 -9.10
C GLY A 17 25.31 30.82 -7.99
N ILE A 18 24.43 29.82 -8.17
CA ILE A 18 23.60 29.27 -7.11
C ILE A 18 24.17 27.89 -6.81
N LEU A 19 24.51 27.69 -5.54
CA LEU A 19 25.02 26.46 -4.96
C LEU A 19 24.29 25.24 -5.55
N GLU A 20 25.02 24.40 -6.29
CA GLU A 20 24.63 23.01 -6.53
C GLU A 20 24.73 22.27 -5.19
N GLU A 21 23.74 22.45 -4.32
CA GLU A 21 23.27 21.23 -3.66
C GLU A 21 22.60 20.44 -4.79
N PRO A 22 23.10 19.26 -5.15
CA PRO A 22 22.45 18.47 -6.19
C PRO A 22 20.99 18.34 -5.77
N VAL A 23 20.06 18.77 -6.62
CA VAL A 23 18.66 18.36 -6.50
C VAL A 23 18.74 16.85 -6.35
N SER A 24 18.51 16.36 -5.14
CA SER A 24 18.73 14.96 -4.78
C SER A 24 18.11 14.14 -5.88
N LEU A 25 18.91 13.30 -6.55
CA LEU A 25 18.47 12.38 -7.59
C LEU A 25 17.09 11.89 -7.20
N VAL A 26 16.07 12.21 -8.01
CA VAL A 26 14.74 11.60 -7.84
C VAL A 26 15.01 10.11 -7.78
N GLN A 27 14.89 9.53 -6.59
CA GLN A 27 15.18 8.13 -6.39
C GLN A 27 14.05 7.39 -7.12
N HIS A 28 14.32 6.98 -8.35
CA HIS A 28 13.39 6.16 -9.10
C HIS A 28 13.29 4.83 -8.35
N PRO A 29 12.08 4.43 -7.89
CA PRO A 29 11.94 3.14 -7.23
C PRO A 29 12.38 2.06 -8.21
N GLN A 30 13.21 1.14 -7.73
CA GLN A 30 13.68 0.02 -8.55
C GLN A 30 12.53 -0.96 -8.84
N SER A 31 11.52 -0.99 -7.96
CA SER A 31 10.26 -1.71 -8.17
C SER A 31 9.10 -1.03 -7.45
N THR A 32 7.88 -1.27 -7.95
CA THR A 32 6.64 -0.90 -7.26
C THR A 32 5.88 -2.17 -6.90
N GLN A 33 5.48 -2.30 -5.64
CA GLN A 33 4.67 -3.40 -5.14
C GLN A 33 3.27 -2.89 -4.79
N ILE A 34 2.25 -3.60 -5.28
CA ILE A 34 0.86 -3.36 -4.90
C ILE A 34 0.58 -4.21 -3.66
N ILE A 35 0.12 -3.55 -2.61
CA ILE A 35 -0.35 -4.19 -1.38
C ILE A 35 -1.86 -4.03 -1.34
N VAL A 36 -2.57 -5.10 -1.06
CA VAL A 36 -4.01 -5.09 -0.84
C VAL A 36 -4.26 -5.23 0.66
N ALA A 37 -5.28 -4.56 1.18
CA ALA A 37 -5.62 -4.58 2.60
C ALA A 37 -7.12 -4.54 2.80
N SER A 38 -7.60 -5.06 3.94
CA SER A 38 -9.00 -4.99 4.34
C SER A 38 -9.21 -4.20 5.64
N VAL A 39 -10.21 -3.31 5.62
CA VAL A 39 -10.68 -2.57 6.79
C VAL A 39 -12.10 -3.03 7.07
N LEU A 40 -12.24 -4.05 7.90
CA LEU A 40 -13.53 -4.68 8.16
C LEU A 40 -14.07 -4.24 9.51
N GLU A 41 -15.29 -3.73 9.50
CA GLU A 41 -15.99 -3.25 10.69
C GLU A 41 -17.19 -4.16 10.97
N LEU A 42 -17.40 -4.49 12.24
CA LEU A 42 -18.57 -5.21 12.72
C LEU A 42 -18.95 -4.72 14.12
N ALA A 43 -20.16 -4.14 14.23
CA ALA A 43 -20.75 -3.67 15.48
C ALA A 43 -19.86 -2.70 16.28
N GLY A 44 -19.30 -1.71 15.61
CA GLY A 44 -18.39 -0.68 16.14
C GLY A 44 -16.96 -1.16 16.37
N ARG A 45 -16.60 -2.38 15.95
CA ARG A 45 -15.27 -2.97 16.13
C ARG A 45 -14.62 -3.27 14.80
N PHE A 46 -13.28 -3.20 14.76
CA PHE A 46 -12.52 -3.48 13.55
C PHE A 46 -11.73 -4.78 13.67
N LEU A 47 -11.68 -5.54 12.58
CA LEU A 47 -10.80 -6.70 12.45
C LEU A 47 -9.34 -6.23 12.39
N LEU A 48 -8.52 -6.81 13.26
CA LEU A 48 -7.08 -6.60 13.31
C LEU A 48 -6.39 -7.95 13.46
N ILE A 49 -5.19 -8.06 12.91
CA ILE A 49 -4.27 -9.18 13.08
C ILE A 49 -3.04 -8.74 13.86
N GLU A 50 -2.38 -9.69 14.50
CA GLU A 50 -1.09 -9.49 15.14
C GLU A 50 0.04 -9.87 14.17
N GLU A 51 0.95 -8.94 13.93
CA GLU A 51 2.13 -9.14 13.09
C GLU A 51 3.41 -8.91 13.91
N LYS A 52 4.46 -9.69 13.66
CA LYS A 52 5.80 -9.44 14.24
C LYS A 52 6.66 -8.66 13.27
N VAL A 53 6.82 -7.36 13.51
CA VAL A 53 7.66 -6.47 12.70
C VAL A 53 8.92 -6.10 13.49
N GLU A 54 10.09 -6.42 12.95
CA GLU A 54 11.39 -6.14 13.58
C GLU A 54 11.50 -6.65 15.04
N GLY A 55 10.80 -7.75 15.35
CA GLY A 55 10.78 -8.37 16.68
C GLY A 55 9.74 -7.79 17.64
N ALA A 56 9.02 -6.73 17.25
CA ALA A 56 7.92 -6.16 18.02
C ALA A 56 6.56 -6.70 17.53
N LEU A 57 5.63 -6.89 18.47
CA LEU A 57 4.24 -7.21 18.15
C LEU A 57 3.53 -5.91 17.73
N CYS A 58 2.93 -5.91 16.55
CA CYS A 58 2.18 -4.79 16.00
C CYS A 58 0.78 -5.27 15.61
N LEU A 59 -0.22 -4.40 15.78
CA LEU A 59 -1.55 -4.63 15.23
C LEU A 59 -1.60 -4.08 13.81
N ASN A 60 -2.15 -4.87 12.89
CA ASN A 60 -2.31 -4.50 11.50
C ASN A 60 -3.69 -4.90 10.97
N GLN A 61 -4.06 -4.34 9.84
CA GLN A 61 -5.15 -4.85 9.01
C GLN A 61 -4.66 -6.09 8.25
N PRO A 62 -5.54 -7.07 7.95
CA PRO A 62 -5.17 -8.12 7.02
C PRO A 62 -4.72 -7.51 5.69
N ALA A 63 -3.53 -7.87 5.25
CA ALA A 63 -2.90 -7.24 4.10
C ALA A 63 -1.70 -8.00 3.57
N GLY A 64 -1.57 -8.03 2.24
CA GLY A 64 -0.42 -8.63 1.60
C GLY A 64 -0.23 -8.22 0.16
N ARG A 65 0.67 -8.90 -0.53
CA ARG A 65 1.06 -8.55 -1.90
C ARG A 65 0.00 -9.02 -2.88
N LEU A 66 -0.30 -8.19 -3.87
CA LEU A 66 -1.09 -8.63 -5.01
C LEU A 66 -0.33 -9.73 -5.77
N GLU A 67 -0.97 -10.87 -5.96
CA GLU A 67 -0.44 -11.98 -6.74
C GLU A 67 -0.71 -11.84 -8.24
N VAL A 68 -0.01 -12.62 -9.04
CA VAL A 68 -0.17 -12.59 -10.49
C VAL A 68 -1.47 -13.28 -10.87
N GLY A 69 -2.32 -12.58 -11.60
CA GLY A 69 -3.56 -13.14 -12.16
C GLY A 69 -4.81 -12.88 -11.32
N GLU A 70 -4.67 -12.25 -10.15
CA GLU A 70 -5.81 -11.76 -9.36
C GLU A 70 -6.06 -10.26 -9.58
N THR A 71 -7.31 -9.86 -9.39
CA THR A 71 -7.71 -8.46 -9.21
C THR A 71 -7.37 -7.99 -7.81
N VAL A 72 -7.28 -6.67 -7.61
CA VAL A 72 -7.00 -6.06 -6.30
C VAL A 72 -8.03 -6.41 -5.23
N THR A 73 -9.28 -6.66 -5.64
CA THR A 73 -10.35 -7.09 -4.74
C THR A 73 -10.25 -8.57 -4.40
N GLU A 74 -9.88 -9.44 -5.35
CA GLU A 74 -9.64 -10.86 -5.07
C GLU A 74 -8.47 -11.05 -4.10
N GLY A 75 -7.36 -10.34 -4.32
CA GLY A 75 -6.22 -10.38 -3.40
C GLY A 75 -6.58 -9.91 -1.99
N ALA A 76 -7.38 -8.84 -1.86
CA ALA A 76 -7.83 -8.37 -0.54
C ALA A 76 -8.64 -9.43 0.20
N VAL A 77 -9.51 -10.17 -0.50
CA VAL A 77 -10.28 -11.28 0.07
C VAL A 77 -9.36 -12.44 0.44
N ARG A 78 -8.44 -12.83 -0.44
CA ARG A 78 -7.47 -13.91 -0.20
C ARG A 78 -6.66 -13.67 1.06
N GLU A 79 -5.99 -12.52 1.17
CA GLU A 79 -5.17 -12.16 2.34
C GLU A 79 -6.00 -12.14 3.63
N THR A 80 -7.24 -11.65 3.58
CA THR A 80 -8.13 -11.64 4.75
C THR A 80 -8.48 -13.05 5.21
N VAL A 81 -8.72 -13.98 4.27
CA VAL A 81 -8.98 -15.38 4.59
C VAL A 81 -7.73 -16.05 5.15
N GLU A 82 -6.57 -15.83 4.52
CA GLU A 82 -5.30 -16.46 4.94
C GLU A 82 -4.84 -16.02 6.34
N GLU A 83 -5.00 -14.74 6.67
CA GLU A 83 -4.49 -14.18 7.92
C GLU A 83 -5.51 -14.20 9.07
N ALA A 84 -6.81 -14.15 8.76
CA ALA A 84 -7.85 -14.00 9.77
C ALA A 84 -9.00 -15.01 9.67
N ASP A 85 -9.03 -15.88 8.67
CA ASP A 85 -10.15 -16.82 8.41
C ASP A 85 -11.50 -16.09 8.26
N VAL A 86 -11.49 -14.90 7.65
CA VAL A 86 -12.68 -14.06 7.44
C VAL A 86 -12.88 -13.78 5.95
N ARG A 87 -14.11 -13.94 5.46
CA ARG A 87 -14.51 -13.60 4.09
C ARG A 87 -15.41 -12.38 4.09
N PHE A 88 -15.19 -11.47 3.14
CA PHE A 88 -16.00 -10.27 2.95
C PHE A 88 -16.19 -9.96 1.46
N VAL A 89 -17.16 -9.10 1.13
CA VAL A 89 -17.36 -8.55 -0.21
C VAL A 89 -16.72 -7.17 -0.30
N PRO A 90 -15.64 -6.96 -1.06
CA PRO A 90 -15.09 -5.64 -1.28
C PRO A 90 -16.09 -4.75 -2.05
N GLN A 91 -16.54 -3.65 -1.44
CA GLN A 91 -17.48 -2.71 -2.05
C GLN A 91 -16.88 -1.32 -2.26
N TYR A 92 -16.04 -0.88 -1.32
CA TYR A 92 -15.50 0.48 -1.34
C TYR A 92 -14.00 0.46 -1.13
N LEU A 93 -13.30 1.30 -1.88
CA LEU A 93 -11.89 1.65 -1.65
C LEU A 93 -11.87 2.80 -0.64
N VAL A 94 -11.33 2.56 0.55
CA VAL A 94 -11.29 3.54 1.65
C VAL A 94 -9.96 4.26 1.78
N GLY A 95 -8.91 3.75 1.12
CA GLY A 95 -7.61 4.39 1.15
C GLY A 95 -6.67 3.91 0.05
N ILE A 96 -5.86 4.85 -0.43
CA ILE A 96 -4.68 4.59 -1.26
C ILE A 96 -3.50 5.21 -0.52
N TYR A 97 -2.55 4.38 -0.09
CA TYR A 97 -1.37 4.84 0.64
C TYR A 97 -0.14 4.60 -0.20
N ASP A 98 0.64 5.66 -0.38
CA ASP A 98 1.90 5.63 -1.09
C ASP A 98 3.05 5.78 -0.11
N TRP A 99 3.93 4.79 -0.08
CA TRP A 99 5.13 4.81 0.74
C TRP A 99 6.35 4.32 -0.03
N TYR A 100 7.45 5.06 0.08
CA TYR A 100 8.73 4.65 -0.49
C TYR A 100 9.69 4.21 0.60
N SER A 101 10.13 2.95 0.53
CA SER A 101 11.14 2.39 1.43
C SER A 101 12.53 2.59 0.85
N GLN A 102 13.31 3.51 1.44
CA GLN A 102 14.71 3.72 1.06
C GLN A 102 15.56 2.45 1.29
N LYS A 103 15.30 1.73 2.38
CA LYS A 103 15.99 0.48 2.74
C LYS A 103 15.84 -0.60 1.68
N GLN A 104 14.68 -0.65 1.01
CA GLN A 104 14.36 -1.66 0.01
C GLN A 104 14.37 -1.12 -1.43
N ALA A 105 14.68 0.16 -1.63
CA ALA A 105 14.54 0.88 -2.91
C ALA A 105 13.21 0.59 -3.63
N THR A 106 12.13 0.39 -2.87
CA THR A 106 10.83 -0.12 -3.34
C THR A 106 9.72 0.83 -2.94
N ARG A 107 8.79 1.08 -3.87
CA ARG A 107 7.56 1.85 -3.63
C ARG A 107 6.41 0.89 -3.36
N PHE A 108 5.70 1.10 -2.27
CA PHE A 108 4.53 0.34 -1.88
C PHE A 108 3.30 1.18 -2.13
N LEU A 109 2.36 0.65 -2.91
CA LEU A 109 1.05 1.23 -3.11
C LEU A 109 0.02 0.34 -2.42
N ARG A 110 -0.45 0.75 -1.24
CA ARG A 110 -1.49 0.01 -0.50
C ARG A 110 -2.87 0.48 -0.92
N LEU A 111 -3.71 -0.47 -1.33
CA LEU A 111 -5.13 -0.28 -1.62
C LEU A 111 -5.94 -0.95 -0.52
N ALA A 112 -6.65 -0.14 0.27
CA ALA A 112 -7.44 -0.62 1.40
C ALA A 112 -8.93 -0.63 1.04
N PHE A 113 -9.56 -1.80 1.17
CA PHE A 113 -10.96 -2.03 0.84
C PHE A 113 -11.81 -2.26 2.09
N THR A 114 -13.10 -1.96 2.00
CA THR A 114 -14.10 -2.32 2.99
C THR A 114 -15.36 -2.86 2.32
N GLY A 115 -16.20 -3.51 3.10
CA GLY A 115 -17.51 -4.00 2.72
C GLY A 115 -18.05 -5.02 3.73
N PRO A 116 -19.22 -5.59 3.47
CA PRO A 116 -19.87 -6.50 4.40
C PRO A 116 -19.08 -7.80 4.53
N ILE A 117 -18.98 -8.28 5.76
CA ILE A 117 -18.47 -9.61 6.09
C ILE A 117 -19.53 -10.65 5.69
N GLU A 118 -19.14 -11.67 4.93
CA GLU A 118 -20.02 -12.77 4.52
C GLU A 118 -19.92 -13.97 5.44
N ASP A 119 -18.69 -14.30 5.85
CA ASP A 119 -18.39 -15.48 6.65
C ASP A 119 -17.32 -15.15 7.67
N MET A 120 -17.56 -15.58 8.90
CA MET A 120 -16.65 -15.44 10.02
C MET A 120 -16.19 -16.84 10.37
N GLY A 121 -14.90 -17.11 10.20
CA GLY A 121 -14.28 -18.34 10.66
C GLY A 121 -14.56 -18.58 12.14
N ASN A 122 -14.43 -19.84 12.56
CA ASN A 122 -14.82 -20.33 13.90
C ASN A 122 -14.08 -19.66 15.07
N GLY A 123 -13.11 -18.78 14.81
CA GLY A 123 -12.28 -18.08 15.80
C GLY A 123 -12.78 -16.70 16.24
N VAL A 124 -13.74 -16.08 15.56
CA VAL A 124 -14.25 -14.76 15.98
C VAL A 124 -15.43 -14.93 16.95
N PRO A 125 -15.38 -14.37 18.17
CA PRO A 125 -16.48 -14.49 19.11
C PRO A 125 -17.77 -13.95 18.47
N ASN A 126 -18.76 -14.82 18.40
CA ASN A 126 -20.09 -14.57 17.87
C ASN A 126 -20.68 -13.34 18.58
N THR A 127 -20.62 -12.16 17.94
CA THR A 127 -21.25 -10.96 18.49
C THR A 127 -22.73 -11.10 18.19
N GLY A 128 -23.42 -11.82 19.07
CA GLY A 128 -24.82 -12.16 18.95
C GLY A 128 -25.65 -10.96 18.49
N SER A 129 -26.52 -11.20 17.50
CA SER A 129 -27.53 -10.25 17.08
C SER A 129 -28.34 -9.82 18.30
N SER A 130 -28.43 -8.51 18.50
CA SER A 130 -29.39 -7.89 19.40
C SER A 130 -29.76 -6.55 18.77
N VAL A 131 -30.67 -6.59 17.79
CA VAL A 131 -31.95 -5.85 17.79
C VAL A 131 -32.94 -6.62 16.91
#